data_AF-A0A9E4C965-F1
#
_entry.id   AF-A0A9E4C965-F1
#
_cell.length_a   1.000
_cell.length_b   1.000
_cell.length_c   1.000
_cell.angle_alpha   90.00
_cell.angle_beta   90.00
_cell.angle_gamma   90.00
#
_symmetry.space_group_name_H-M   'P 1'
#
loop_
_entity.id
_entity.type
_entity.pdbx_description
1 polymer ?
#
loop_
_entity_poly.entity_id
_entity_poly.type
_entity_poly.pdbx_seq_one_letter_code
_entity_poly.pdbx_strand_id
1 'polypeptide(L)'
;MLADPPEGLAGDANRDGRRSSHQDEFIELYNAGSSRVSLAGWRLGETGPLSGYFRFPADAVIEPGSYVVLFGGGNPSEFIIPVYTDDGTIGNGLNDSGEAIRLINERGDEVSFLSHPTWPNDQSLARTAPDSSTFVPHTTISPVEAPFSPGHAPETSPILTYFLIISEVLADPPEGPAGDANRDGRPNPYEDEFIELYNAGPVPISLAGWRLGSPSGYFHFPSDAVIEPDSYIVLFGGGKPTDFTVPVYTDDG
;
A
#
# COMPACT_ATOMS: atom_id res chain seq x y z
N MET A 1 -1.56 -14.80 -0.75
CA MET A 1 -1.60 -15.93 -1.72
C MET A 1 -2.69 -15.64 -2.72
N LEU A 2 -2.44 -15.81 -4.02
CA LEU A 2 -3.42 -15.67 -5.11
C LEU A 2 -3.46 -16.99 -5.90
N ALA A 3 -4.66 -17.56 -6.05
CA ALA A 3 -4.89 -18.81 -6.78
C ALA A 3 -5.66 -18.58 -8.10
N ASP A 4 -6.50 -17.55 -8.15
CA ASP A 4 -7.27 -17.17 -9.33
C ASP A 4 -6.99 -15.70 -9.68
N PRO A 5 -6.00 -15.42 -10.54
CA PRO A 5 -5.70 -14.06 -10.96
C PRO A 5 -6.83 -13.49 -11.83
N PRO A 6 -7.24 -12.22 -11.62
CA PRO A 6 -8.20 -11.53 -12.46
C PRO A 6 -7.97 -11.66 -13.96
N GLU A 7 -9.03 -11.52 -14.74
CA GLU A 7 -8.93 -11.42 -16.19
C GLU A 7 -8.27 -10.11 -16.66
N GLY A 8 -7.58 -10.19 -17.80
CA GLY A 8 -6.85 -9.06 -18.39
C GLY A 8 -5.63 -8.62 -17.58
N LEU A 9 -5.05 -7.45 -17.92
CA LEU A 9 -3.83 -6.96 -17.26
C LEU A 9 -4.00 -6.67 -15.76
N ALA A 10 -5.24 -6.59 -15.27
CA ALA A 10 -5.51 -6.46 -13.84
C ALA A 10 -5.09 -7.70 -13.03
N GLY A 11 -4.88 -8.85 -13.67
CA GLY A 11 -4.37 -10.08 -13.05
C GLY A 11 -2.91 -10.40 -13.37
N ASP A 12 -2.17 -9.48 -13.99
CA ASP A 12 -0.71 -9.58 -14.16
C ASP A 12 -0.03 -9.27 -12.82
N ALA A 13 -0.08 -10.23 -11.89
CA ALA A 13 0.43 -10.09 -10.54
C ALA A 13 1.96 -10.08 -10.51
N ASN A 14 2.61 -10.76 -11.46
CA ASN A 14 4.06 -10.80 -11.55
C ASN A 14 4.67 -9.60 -12.31
N ARG A 15 3.83 -8.75 -12.93
CA ARG A 15 4.23 -7.52 -13.62
C ARG A 15 5.20 -7.78 -14.77
N ASP A 16 5.02 -8.87 -15.50
CA ASP A 16 5.82 -9.18 -16.69
C ASP A 16 5.21 -8.65 -17.99
N GLY A 17 4.05 -7.98 -17.89
CA GLY A 17 3.30 -7.39 -18.99
C GLY A 17 2.31 -8.36 -19.62
N ARG A 18 2.15 -9.58 -19.08
CA ARG A 18 1.20 -10.59 -19.57
C ARG A 18 0.52 -11.32 -18.43
N ARG A 19 -0.80 -11.19 -18.39
CA ARG A 19 -1.62 -12.05 -17.53
C ARG A 19 -1.60 -13.51 -18.00
N SER A 20 -1.43 -14.41 -17.04
CA SER A 20 -1.46 -15.86 -17.12
C SER A 20 -2.23 -16.42 -15.92
N SER A 21 -3.15 -17.37 -16.16
CA SER A 21 -3.93 -17.97 -15.07
C SER A 21 -3.08 -18.72 -14.05
N HIS A 22 -1.86 -19.14 -14.41
CA HIS A 22 -0.99 -19.93 -13.53
C HIS A 22 0.33 -19.24 -13.18
N GLN A 23 0.89 -18.45 -14.09
CA GLN A 23 2.17 -17.80 -13.81
C GLN A 23 2.03 -16.59 -12.89
N ASP A 24 0.83 -16.02 -12.80
CA ASP A 24 0.49 -14.93 -11.87
C ASP A 24 -0.08 -15.42 -10.54
N GLU A 25 -0.34 -16.72 -10.41
CA GLU A 25 -0.56 -17.32 -9.09
C GLU A 25 0.67 -17.10 -8.21
N PHE A 26 0.46 -16.80 -6.93
CA PHE A 26 1.57 -16.61 -6.00
C PHE A 26 1.32 -17.07 -4.58
N ILE A 27 2.39 -17.52 -3.94
CA ILE A 27 2.47 -17.68 -2.49
C ILE A 27 3.50 -16.68 -1.96
N GLU A 28 3.16 -16.05 -0.84
CA GLU A 28 4.04 -15.12 -0.16
C GLU A 28 4.35 -15.62 1.25
N LEU A 29 5.62 -15.50 1.64
CA LEU A 29 6.11 -15.74 2.98
C LEU A 29 6.51 -14.42 3.63
N TYR A 30 6.16 -14.26 4.91
CA TYR A 30 6.54 -13.11 5.73
C TYR A 30 7.38 -13.56 6.92
N ASN A 31 8.49 -12.87 7.18
CA ASN A 31 9.29 -13.11 8.37
C ASN A 31 8.86 -12.17 9.50
N ALA A 32 7.95 -12.65 10.35
CA ALA A 32 7.50 -11.94 11.55
C ALA A 32 8.56 -11.88 12.67
N GLY A 33 9.70 -12.56 12.52
CA GLY A 33 10.77 -12.57 13.51
C GLY A 33 11.67 -11.35 13.43
N SER A 34 12.53 -11.19 14.44
CA SER A 34 13.54 -10.13 14.53
C SER A 34 14.90 -10.51 13.92
N SER A 35 15.01 -11.70 13.34
CA SER A 35 16.25 -12.25 12.78
C SER A 35 16.05 -12.74 11.36
N ARG A 36 17.09 -12.58 10.53
CA ARG A 36 17.12 -13.12 9.17
C ARG A 36 16.90 -14.63 9.19
N VAL A 37 16.04 -15.13 8.30
CA VAL A 37 15.83 -16.56 8.08
C VAL A 37 16.44 -16.95 6.73
N SER A 38 17.29 -17.98 6.75
CA SER A 38 17.74 -18.63 5.51
C SER A 38 16.69 -19.64 5.07
N LEU A 39 16.33 -19.59 3.79
CA LEU A 39 15.44 -20.55 3.14
C LEU A 39 16.22 -21.59 2.34
N ALA A 40 17.55 -21.64 2.46
CA ALA A 40 18.39 -22.50 1.64
C ALA A 40 17.95 -23.96 1.68
N GLY A 41 17.45 -24.47 0.54
CA GLY A 41 16.97 -25.84 0.42
C GLY A 41 15.63 -26.15 1.10
N TRP A 42 14.94 -25.15 1.65
CA TRP A 42 13.55 -25.26 2.06
C TRP A 42 12.67 -25.51 0.84
N ARG A 43 11.50 -26.06 1.08
CA ARG A 43 10.53 -26.42 0.05
C ARG A 43 9.18 -25.80 0.33
N LEU A 44 8.57 -25.23 -0.71
CA LEU A 44 7.26 -24.62 -0.66
C LEU A 44 6.38 -25.23 -1.75
N GLY A 45 5.18 -25.64 -1.38
CA GLY A 45 4.24 -26.20 -2.33
C GLY A 45 2.92 -26.55 -1.69
N GLU A 46 2.01 -27.07 -2.50
CA GLU A 46 0.67 -27.50 -2.13
C GLU A 46 0.62 -28.97 -1.66
N THR A 47 -0.58 -29.51 -1.46
CA THR A 47 -0.75 -30.90 -1.01
C THR A 47 -0.40 -31.87 -2.11
N GLY A 48 0.66 -32.65 -1.91
CA GLY A 48 1.15 -33.61 -2.88
C GLY A 48 2.51 -34.19 -2.50
N PRO A 49 3.17 -34.93 -3.40
CA PRO A 49 4.51 -35.42 -3.15
C PRO A 49 5.51 -34.24 -3.08
N LEU A 50 6.43 -34.28 -2.12
CA LEU A 50 7.50 -33.26 -1.93
C LEU A 50 8.41 -33.06 -3.15
N SER A 51 8.33 -33.93 -4.15
CA SER A 51 9.05 -33.79 -5.42
C SER A 51 8.50 -32.69 -6.32
N GLY A 52 7.24 -32.29 -6.13
CA GLY A 52 6.60 -31.19 -6.87
C GLY A 52 6.65 -29.86 -6.12
N TYR A 53 7.45 -29.75 -5.06
CA TYR A 53 7.57 -28.50 -4.31
C TYR A 53 8.72 -27.69 -4.89
N PHE A 54 8.50 -26.39 -5.01
CA PHE A 54 9.56 -25.44 -5.29
C PHE A 54 10.65 -25.55 -4.22
N ARG A 55 11.92 -25.63 -4.65
CA ARG A 55 13.08 -25.68 -3.75
C ARG A 55 13.84 -24.36 -3.82
N PHE A 56 13.86 -23.63 -2.72
CA PHE A 56 14.60 -22.38 -2.62
C PHE A 56 16.11 -22.58 -2.86
N PRO A 57 16.77 -21.65 -3.58
CA PRO A 57 18.20 -21.71 -3.86
C PRO A 57 19.03 -21.46 -2.59
N ALA A 58 20.34 -21.70 -2.69
CA ALA A 58 21.25 -21.68 -1.53
C ALA A 58 21.44 -20.30 -0.89
N ASP A 59 21.16 -19.24 -1.63
CA ASP A 59 21.25 -17.83 -1.24
C ASP A 59 19.89 -17.24 -0.84
N ALA A 60 18.81 -18.04 -0.85
CA ALA A 60 17.49 -17.55 -0.48
C ALA A 60 17.42 -17.16 1.00
N VAL A 61 17.03 -15.91 1.24
CA VAL A 61 16.90 -15.32 2.57
C VAL A 61 15.66 -14.45 2.66
N ILE A 62 15.13 -14.31 3.87
CA ILE A 62 14.09 -13.34 4.21
C ILE A 62 14.54 -12.53 5.43
N GLU A 63 14.67 -11.21 5.25
CA GLU A 63 15.06 -10.29 6.32
C GLU A 63 13.94 -10.14 7.36
N PRO A 64 14.26 -9.71 8.61
CA PRO A 64 13.24 -9.39 9.61
C PRO A 64 12.20 -8.40 9.07
N GLY A 65 10.91 -8.70 9.25
CA GLY A 65 9.82 -7.83 8.78
C GLY A 65 9.72 -7.71 7.26
N SER A 66 10.34 -8.61 6.51
CA SER A 66 10.33 -8.60 5.04
C SER A 66 9.57 -9.80 4.47
N TYR A 67 9.42 -9.80 3.15
CA TYR A 67 8.63 -10.75 2.37
C TYR A 67 9.50 -11.49 1.35
N VAL A 68 9.05 -12.67 0.94
CA VAL A 68 9.52 -13.40 -0.24
C VAL A 68 8.30 -13.90 -0.99
N VAL A 69 8.30 -13.77 -2.31
CA VAL A 69 7.20 -14.22 -3.17
C VAL A 69 7.68 -15.33 -4.09
N LEU A 70 6.88 -16.39 -4.22
CA LEU A 70 6.99 -17.41 -5.24
C LEU A 70 5.80 -17.26 -6.20
N PHE A 71 6.07 -16.95 -7.45
CA PHE A 71 5.10 -17.00 -8.54
C PHE A 71 5.12 -18.38 -9.23
N GLY A 72 4.03 -18.77 -9.87
CA GLY A 72 4.00 -19.99 -10.67
C GLY A 72 5.00 -19.95 -11.83
N GLY A 73 5.30 -18.79 -12.40
CA GLY A 73 6.26 -18.66 -13.49
C GLY A 73 6.44 -17.20 -13.95
N GLY A 74 6.72 -17.02 -15.24
CA GLY A 74 6.84 -15.70 -15.86
C GLY A 74 8.21 -15.05 -15.69
N ASN A 75 8.30 -13.75 -15.97
CA ASN A 75 9.52 -12.96 -15.73
C ASN A 75 9.22 -11.77 -14.80
N PRO A 76 9.03 -12.02 -13.49
CA PRO A 76 8.60 -10.98 -12.57
C PRO A 76 9.54 -9.76 -12.59
N SER A 77 8.95 -8.57 -12.57
CA SER A 77 9.71 -7.32 -12.65
C SER A 77 9.23 -6.30 -11.60
N GLU A 78 10.05 -5.28 -11.32
CA GLU A 78 9.72 -4.17 -10.41
C GLU A 78 9.50 -4.53 -8.93
N PHE A 79 9.98 -5.69 -8.48
CA PHE A 79 10.02 -6.05 -7.06
C PHE A 79 11.34 -5.65 -6.42
N ILE A 80 11.25 -5.07 -5.21
CA ILE A 80 12.40 -4.69 -4.37
C ILE A 80 12.68 -5.70 -3.24
N ILE A 81 11.99 -6.83 -3.28
CA ILE A 81 12.14 -7.98 -2.38
C ILE A 81 12.56 -9.21 -3.20
N PRO A 82 13.04 -10.29 -2.57
CA PRO A 82 13.34 -11.52 -3.29
C PRO A 82 12.06 -12.14 -3.89
N VAL A 83 12.13 -12.42 -5.19
CA VAL A 83 11.06 -13.08 -5.95
C VAL A 83 11.63 -14.30 -6.66
N TYR A 84 10.86 -15.38 -6.65
CA TYR A 84 11.17 -16.63 -7.34
C TYR A 84 10.01 -17.04 -8.24
N THR A 85 10.32 -17.88 -9.21
CA THR A 85 9.35 -18.46 -10.14
C THR A 85 9.50 -19.97 -10.14
N ASP A 86 8.39 -20.69 -10.17
CA ASP A 86 8.38 -22.14 -10.38
C ASP A 86 8.40 -22.49 -11.89
N ASP A 87 8.06 -23.72 -12.25
CA ASP A 87 8.11 -24.27 -13.61
C ASP A 87 6.89 -23.94 -14.51
N GLY A 88 6.12 -22.92 -14.15
CA GLY A 88 4.93 -22.44 -14.85
C GLY A 88 3.65 -22.53 -14.02
N THR A 89 3.67 -23.31 -12.95
CA THR A 89 2.60 -23.52 -11.97
C THR A 89 3.23 -23.69 -10.60
N ILE A 90 2.55 -23.27 -9.53
CA ILE A 90 2.95 -23.68 -8.18
C ILE A 90 2.35 -25.06 -7.91
N GLY A 91 3.17 -26.10 -7.84
CA GLY A 91 2.68 -27.48 -7.75
C GLY A 91 1.94 -27.90 -9.03
N ASN A 92 0.67 -28.30 -8.92
CA ASN A 92 -0.19 -28.64 -10.06
C ASN A 92 -1.04 -27.46 -10.56
N GLY A 93 -0.82 -26.27 -10.00
CA GLY A 93 -1.65 -25.07 -10.15
C GLY A 93 -2.54 -24.92 -8.92
N LEU A 94 -2.49 -23.76 -8.28
CA LEU A 94 -3.29 -23.48 -7.09
C LEU A 94 -4.76 -23.46 -7.49
N ASN A 95 -5.53 -24.48 -7.11
CA ASN A 95 -6.94 -24.54 -7.47
C ASN A 95 -7.86 -24.03 -6.35
N ASP A 96 -9.03 -23.52 -6.75
CA ASP A 96 -9.99 -22.88 -5.85
C ASP A 96 -10.67 -23.83 -4.84
N SER A 97 -10.41 -25.14 -4.94
CA SER A 97 -11.12 -26.19 -4.20
C SER A 97 -10.57 -26.43 -2.78
N GLY A 98 -9.70 -25.55 -2.30
CA GLY A 98 -9.22 -25.55 -0.92
C GLY A 98 -8.06 -26.50 -0.70
N GLU A 99 -6.90 -26.13 -1.21
CA GLU A 99 -5.65 -26.87 -1.05
C GLU A 99 -4.90 -26.48 0.21
N ALA A 100 -4.04 -27.36 0.71
CA ALA A 100 -3.13 -27.02 1.79
C ALA A 100 -1.74 -26.70 1.26
N ILE A 101 -1.21 -25.57 1.69
CA ILE A 101 0.15 -25.10 1.42
C ILE A 101 1.05 -25.47 2.59
N ARG A 102 2.24 -25.97 2.27
CA ARG A 102 3.25 -26.41 3.24
C ARG A 102 4.58 -25.75 2.97
N LEU A 103 5.22 -25.28 4.03
CA LEU A 103 6.60 -24.86 4.04
C LEU A 103 7.41 -25.87 4.85
N ILE A 104 8.35 -26.54 4.20
CA ILE A 104 9.19 -27.59 4.78
C ILE A 104 10.64 -27.09 4.81
N ASN A 105 11.32 -27.20 5.95
CA ASN A 105 12.73 -26.80 6.06
C ASN A 105 13.68 -27.79 5.34
N GLU A 106 14.97 -27.50 5.35
CA GLU A 106 15.99 -28.34 4.71
C GLU A 106 16.13 -29.74 5.33
N ARG A 107 15.64 -29.92 6.57
CA ARG A 107 15.67 -31.19 7.33
C ARG A 107 14.43 -32.04 7.09
N GLY A 108 13.40 -31.50 6.45
CA GLY A 108 12.12 -32.16 6.24
C GLY A 108 11.06 -31.85 7.30
N ASP A 109 11.32 -30.93 8.23
CA ASP A 109 10.33 -30.52 9.22
C ASP A 109 9.35 -29.50 8.62
N GLU A 110 8.07 -29.64 8.95
CA GLU A 110 7.06 -28.65 8.59
C GLU A 110 7.20 -27.40 9.48
N VAL A 111 7.47 -26.26 8.83
CA VAL A 111 7.62 -24.95 9.47
C VAL A 111 6.30 -24.19 9.47
N SER A 112 5.52 -24.33 8.40
CA SER A 112 4.24 -23.66 8.26
C SER A 112 3.27 -24.49 7.44
N PHE A 113 1.99 -24.35 7.78
CA PHE A 113 0.87 -25.01 7.14
C PHE A 113 -0.28 -24.01 7.02
N LEU A 114 -0.86 -23.92 5.83
CA LEU A 114 -2.07 -23.15 5.57
C LEU A 114 -3.05 -24.04 4.82
N SER A 115 -4.29 -24.12 5.29
CA SER A 115 -5.39 -24.71 4.53
C SER A 115 -6.59 -23.78 4.64
N HIS A 116 -7.27 -23.58 3.53
CA HIS A 116 -8.48 -22.77 3.46
C HIS A 116 -9.52 -23.54 2.66
N PRO A 117 -10.81 -23.58 3.07
CA PRO A 117 -11.82 -24.44 2.44
C PRO A 117 -12.17 -24.04 1.00
N THR A 118 -12.04 -22.76 0.67
CA THR A 118 -12.29 -22.21 -0.68
C THR A 118 -11.38 -21.01 -0.88
N TRP A 119 -10.62 -20.93 -1.96
CA TRP A 119 -9.87 -19.72 -2.24
C TRP A 119 -10.78 -18.66 -2.88
N PRO A 120 -10.53 -17.36 -2.63
CA PRO A 120 -11.36 -16.31 -3.19
C PRO A 120 -11.03 -16.09 -4.67
N ASN A 121 -12.06 -15.97 -5.50
CA ASN A 121 -11.90 -15.68 -6.93
C ASN A 121 -11.37 -14.27 -7.16
N ASP A 122 -10.58 -14.11 -8.22
CA ASP A 122 -10.04 -12.84 -8.70
C ASP A 122 -9.30 -12.01 -7.63
N GLN A 123 -8.84 -12.61 -6.54
CA GLN A 123 -8.16 -11.88 -5.47
C GLN A 123 -7.31 -12.77 -4.58
N SER A 124 -6.36 -12.15 -3.89
CA SER A 124 -5.54 -12.87 -2.92
C SER A 124 -6.26 -13.06 -1.59
N LEU A 125 -5.88 -14.11 -0.87
CA LEU A 125 -6.14 -14.25 0.55
C LEU A 125 -4.96 -13.67 1.33
N ALA A 126 -5.25 -12.78 2.28
CA ALA A 126 -4.26 -12.05 3.06
C ALA A 126 -4.60 -12.08 4.55
N ARG A 127 -3.60 -11.90 5.40
CA ARG A 127 -3.81 -11.80 6.85
C ARG A 127 -4.23 -10.36 7.21
N THR A 128 -5.10 -10.19 8.21
CA THR A 128 -5.53 -8.86 8.68
C THR A 128 -4.38 -8.02 9.24
N ALA A 129 -3.36 -8.68 9.78
CA ALA A 129 -2.04 -8.16 10.09
C ALA A 129 -1.03 -9.26 9.72
N PRO A 130 0.22 -8.94 9.34
CA PRO A 130 1.18 -9.94 8.85
C PRO A 130 1.43 -11.14 9.80
N ASP A 131 1.23 -10.95 11.11
CA ASP A 131 1.37 -11.95 12.18
C ASP A 131 0.02 -12.54 12.68
N SER A 132 -1.11 -12.05 12.17
CA SER A 132 -2.45 -12.52 12.54
C SER A 132 -2.70 -13.94 12.03
N SER A 133 -3.35 -14.80 12.82
CA SER A 133 -3.77 -16.14 12.36
C SER A 133 -4.93 -16.12 11.36
N THR A 134 -5.64 -15.00 11.23
CA THR A 134 -6.87 -14.88 10.45
C THR A 134 -6.58 -14.44 9.03
N PHE A 135 -7.10 -15.20 8.08
CA PHE A 135 -7.09 -14.84 6.66
C PHE A 135 -8.45 -14.27 6.23
N VAL A 136 -8.39 -13.28 5.35
CA VAL A 136 -9.55 -12.63 4.74
C VAL A 136 -9.26 -12.37 3.26
N PRO A 137 -10.29 -12.24 2.40
CA PRO A 137 -10.10 -11.77 1.04
C PRO A 137 -9.45 -10.38 1.05
N HIS A 138 -8.43 -10.16 0.22
CA HIS A 138 -7.58 -8.96 0.23
C HIS A 138 -8.39 -7.66 0.12
N THR A 139 -9.40 -7.63 -0.74
CA THR A 139 -10.30 -6.48 -0.92
C THR A 139 -11.07 -6.08 0.36
N THR A 140 -11.15 -6.98 1.36
CA THR A 140 -11.76 -6.67 2.68
C THR A 140 -10.87 -5.75 3.52
N ILE A 141 -9.55 -5.82 3.36
CA ILE A 141 -8.56 -5.04 4.12
C ILE A 141 -7.85 -3.99 3.27
N SER A 142 -7.95 -4.07 1.95
CA SER A 142 -7.53 -3.03 1.01
C SER A 142 -8.60 -2.83 -0.08
N PRO A 143 -9.72 -2.14 0.22
CA PRO A 143 -10.83 -1.99 -0.71
C PRO A 143 -10.55 -1.05 -1.89
N VAL A 144 -9.37 -0.44 -1.92
CA VAL A 144 -8.97 0.65 -2.83
C VAL A 144 -7.74 0.31 -3.67
N GLU A 145 -7.09 -0.83 -3.45
CA GLU A 145 -5.98 -1.33 -4.26
C GLU A 145 -6.44 -2.36 -5.31
N ALA A 146 -5.48 -2.82 -6.11
CA ALA A 146 -5.60 -4.07 -6.85
C ALA A 146 -5.99 -5.22 -5.89
N PRO A 147 -6.65 -6.28 -6.37
CA PRO A 147 -7.16 -7.35 -5.52
C PRO A 147 -6.07 -8.25 -4.89
N PHE A 148 -4.82 -7.83 -4.96
CA PHE A 148 -3.63 -8.47 -4.42
C PHE A 148 -2.48 -7.47 -4.31
N SER A 149 -1.51 -7.78 -3.44
CA SER A 149 -0.34 -6.91 -3.15
C SER A 149 0.94 -7.73 -2.93
N PRO A 150 1.42 -8.52 -3.92
CA PRO A 150 2.61 -9.33 -3.73
C PRO A 150 3.82 -8.45 -3.37
N GLY A 151 4.53 -8.85 -2.33
CA GLY A 151 5.76 -8.24 -1.84
C GLY A 151 5.58 -7.11 -0.84
N HIS A 152 4.35 -6.79 -0.43
CA HIS A 152 4.09 -5.79 0.59
C HIS A 152 2.81 -6.06 1.37
N ALA A 153 2.70 -5.45 2.56
CA ALA A 153 1.46 -5.48 3.31
C ALA A 153 0.33 -4.84 2.48
N PRO A 154 -0.90 -5.36 2.55
CA PRO A 154 -2.07 -4.70 1.97
C PRO A 154 -2.17 -3.28 2.52
N GLU A 155 -2.25 -2.28 1.64
CA GLU A 155 -2.39 -0.90 2.11
C GLU A 155 -3.82 -0.73 2.64
N THR A 156 -3.93 -0.47 3.94
CA THR A 156 -5.23 -0.24 4.60
C THR A 156 -5.75 1.18 4.39
N SER A 157 -4.92 2.04 3.83
CA SER A 157 -5.22 3.42 3.47
C SER A 157 -5.19 3.57 1.95
N PRO A 158 -6.02 4.45 1.36
CA PRO A 158 -5.92 4.73 -0.07
C PRO A 158 -4.50 5.16 -0.42
N ILE A 159 -3.91 4.52 -1.44
CA ILE A 159 -2.72 5.07 -2.09
C ILE A 159 -3.11 6.48 -2.50
N LEU A 160 -2.49 7.48 -1.86
CA LEU A 160 -2.69 8.86 -2.24
C LEU A 160 -2.13 9.00 -3.66
N THR A 161 -3.01 9.03 -4.66
CA THR A 161 -2.64 9.30 -6.06
C THR A 161 -2.13 10.73 -6.25
N TYR A 162 -2.25 11.54 -5.19
CA TYR A 162 -1.74 12.88 -5.06
C TYR A 162 -0.70 12.88 -3.95
N PHE A 163 0.52 13.34 -4.25
CA PHE A 163 1.56 13.58 -3.23
C PHE A 163 1.23 14.82 -2.38
N LEU A 164 -0.03 14.96 -1.96
CA LEU A 164 -0.55 16.08 -1.18
C LEU A 164 -0.39 15.77 0.31
N ILE A 165 0.30 16.65 1.01
CA ILE A 165 0.60 16.50 2.44
C ILE A 165 0.07 17.74 3.16
N ILE A 166 -0.53 17.58 4.33
CA ILE A 166 -0.68 18.71 5.27
C ILE A 166 0.71 18.92 5.89
N SER A 167 1.43 19.95 5.45
CA SER A 167 2.81 20.21 5.89
C SER A 167 2.87 20.95 7.21
N GLU A 168 1.89 21.82 7.49
CA GLU A 168 1.85 22.63 8.70
C GLU A 168 0.41 22.94 9.14
N VAL A 169 0.19 23.03 10.45
CA VAL A 169 -1.07 23.46 11.06
C VAL A 169 -0.76 24.38 12.23
N LEU A 170 -1.36 25.57 12.23
CA LEU A 170 -1.42 26.47 13.37
C LEU A 170 -2.87 26.57 13.83
N ALA A 171 -3.21 25.90 14.93
CA ALA A 171 -4.55 25.89 15.51
C ALA A 171 -4.65 26.72 16.82
N ASP A 172 -3.57 27.38 17.23
CA ASP A 172 -3.54 28.25 18.41
C ASP A 172 -2.47 29.33 18.20
N PRO A 173 -2.81 30.42 17.47
CA PRO A 173 -1.87 31.50 17.21
C PRO A 173 -1.38 32.16 18.51
N PRO A 174 -0.07 32.48 18.63
CA PRO A 174 0.46 33.15 19.82
C PRO A 174 -0.26 34.46 20.17
N GLU A 175 -0.36 34.81 21.45
CA GLU A 175 -0.92 36.11 21.84
C GLU A 175 -0.05 37.30 21.36
N GLY A 176 -0.73 38.41 21.06
CA GLY A 176 -0.09 39.67 20.70
C GLY A 176 0.43 39.68 19.26
N PRO A 177 1.36 40.60 18.91
CA PRO A 177 1.78 40.81 17.52
C PRO A 177 2.41 39.61 16.82
N ALA A 178 2.89 38.61 17.57
CA ALA A 178 3.45 37.39 17.00
C ALA A 178 2.37 36.42 16.48
N GLY A 179 1.10 36.63 16.87
CA GLY A 179 -0.04 35.84 16.42
C GLY A 179 -0.61 36.24 15.08
N ASP A 180 -0.15 37.34 14.48
CA ASP A 180 -0.57 37.82 13.15
C ASP A 180 0.09 36.98 12.05
N ALA A 181 -0.31 35.72 11.97
CA ALA A 181 0.22 34.75 11.02
C ALA A 181 -0.19 35.10 9.58
N ASN A 182 -1.39 35.65 9.39
CA ASN A 182 -1.88 36.10 8.09
C ASN A 182 -1.31 37.47 7.66
N ARG A 183 -0.63 38.18 8.58
CA ARG A 183 0.07 39.45 8.32
C ARG A 183 -0.88 40.55 7.84
N ASP A 184 -2.13 40.56 8.28
CA ASP A 184 -3.08 41.62 7.95
C ASP A 184 -2.98 42.83 8.91
N GLY A 185 -2.09 42.74 9.90
CA GLY A 185 -1.81 43.75 10.89
C GLY A 185 -2.67 43.64 12.15
N ARG A 186 -3.49 42.58 12.28
CA ARG A 186 -4.39 42.36 13.42
C ARG A 186 -4.36 40.90 13.90
N PRO A 187 -3.57 40.59 14.94
CA PRO A 187 -3.61 39.28 15.57
C PRO A 187 -5.02 38.91 16.03
N ASN A 188 -5.51 37.76 15.59
CA ASN A 188 -6.81 37.20 15.89
C ASN A 188 -6.69 35.68 16.05
N PRO A 189 -7.07 35.11 17.20
CA PRO A 189 -6.88 33.69 17.50
C PRO A 189 -7.65 32.72 16.58
N TYR A 190 -8.55 33.23 15.72
CA TYR A 190 -9.29 32.43 14.75
C TYR A 190 -8.89 32.74 13.30
N GLU A 191 -8.75 34.02 12.95
CA GLU A 191 -8.39 34.41 11.58
C GLU A 191 -6.93 34.07 11.23
N ASP A 192 -6.06 33.94 12.24
CA ASP A 192 -4.65 33.58 12.07
C ASP A 192 -4.37 32.07 12.22
N GLU A 193 -5.39 31.26 12.51
CA GLU A 193 -5.25 29.81 12.38
C GLU A 193 -5.00 29.47 10.90
N PHE A 194 -4.15 28.48 10.63
CA PHE A 194 -3.97 28.02 9.25
C PHE A 194 -3.68 26.53 9.11
N ILE A 195 -3.95 26.04 7.91
CA ILE A 195 -3.49 24.75 7.41
C ILE A 195 -2.70 25.00 6.13
N GLU A 196 -1.49 24.46 6.06
CA GLU A 196 -0.65 24.47 4.87
C GLU A 196 -0.72 23.09 4.18
N LEU A 197 -0.95 23.11 2.87
CA LEU A 197 -0.89 21.92 2.02
C LEU A 197 0.32 22.01 1.10
N TYR A 198 1.08 20.92 1.00
CA TYR A 198 2.28 20.78 0.19
C TYR A 198 2.10 19.71 -0.89
N ASN A 199 2.45 20.04 -2.13
CA ASN A 199 2.55 19.07 -3.21
C ASN A 199 3.98 18.54 -3.31
N ALA A 200 4.21 17.37 -2.71
CA ALA A 200 5.50 16.65 -2.78
C ALA A 200 5.71 15.89 -4.10
N GLY A 201 4.80 16.04 -5.06
CA GLY A 201 4.76 15.29 -6.31
C GLY A 201 5.35 16.06 -7.49
N PRO A 202 5.66 15.35 -8.58
CA PRO A 202 6.26 15.96 -9.78
C PRO A 202 5.23 16.62 -10.72
N VAL A 203 3.93 16.57 -10.39
CA VAL A 203 2.84 17.09 -11.24
C VAL A 203 1.92 18.04 -10.46
N PRO A 204 1.33 19.06 -11.12
CA PRO A 204 0.38 19.95 -10.45
C PRO A 204 -0.85 19.19 -9.94
N ILE A 205 -1.35 19.57 -8.77
CA ILE A 205 -2.55 19.00 -8.15
C ILE A 205 -3.66 20.04 -8.25
N SER A 206 -4.71 19.74 -9.00
CA SER A 206 -5.93 20.56 -8.96
C SER A 206 -6.76 20.21 -7.72
N LEU A 207 -7.10 21.22 -6.94
CA LEU A 207 -8.02 21.13 -5.81
C LEU A 207 -9.43 21.58 -6.18
N ALA A 208 -9.74 21.72 -7.47
CA ALA A 208 -11.04 22.21 -7.92
C ALA A 208 -12.20 21.35 -7.35
N GLY A 209 -13.06 21.98 -6.55
CA GLY A 209 -14.20 21.31 -5.91
C GLY A 209 -13.84 20.41 -4.73
N TRP A 210 -12.57 20.37 -4.31
CA TRP A 210 -12.16 19.71 -3.08
C TRP A 210 -12.65 20.50 -1.88
N ARG A 211 -12.71 19.80 -0.73
CA ARG A 211 -13.12 20.39 0.53
C ARG A 211 -12.12 20.04 1.64
N LEU A 212 -11.83 21.00 2.51
CA LEU A 212 -10.95 20.83 3.66
C LEU A 212 -11.71 21.24 4.92
N GLY A 213 -11.67 20.41 5.95
CA GLY A 213 -12.40 20.68 7.20
C GLY A 213 -12.87 19.41 7.89
N SER A 214 -13.91 19.55 8.70
CA SER A 214 -14.48 18.47 9.49
C SER A 214 -15.99 18.34 9.27
N PRO A 215 -16.67 17.32 9.82
CA PRO A 215 -18.12 17.24 9.74
C PRO A 215 -18.88 18.47 10.28
N SER A 216 -18.25 19.33 11.08
CA SER A 216 -18.84 20.59 11.55
C SER A 216 -18.75 21.76 10.56
N GLY A 217 -17.94 21.66 9.50
CA GLY A 217 -17.73 22.73 8.53
C GLY A 217 -16.60 22.39 7.55
N TYR A 218 -16.77 22.77 6.29
CA TYR A 218 -15.79 22.54 5.23
C TYR A 218 -15.55 23.81 4.41
N PHE A 219 -14.29 24.19 4.26
CA PHE A 219 -13.85 25.11 3.23
C PHE A 219 -13.94 24.43 1.86
N HIS A 220 -14.42 25.14 0.85
CA HIS A 220 -14.51 24.66 -0.53
C HIS A 220 -13.49 25.38 -1.41
N PHE A 221 -12.54 24.63 -1.95
CA PHE A 221 -11.55 25.19 -2.86
C PHE A 221 -12.22 25.69 -4.17
N PRO A 222 -11.82 26.88 -4.66
CA PRO A 222 -12.36 27.41 -5.91
C PRO A 222 -11.93 26.56 -7.11
N SER A 223 -12.63 26.73 -8.23
CA SER A 223 -12.42 25.91 -9.44
C SER A 223 -11.04 26.06 -10.07
N ASP A 224 -10.30 27.10 -9.74
CA ASP A 224 -8.96 27.41 -10.21
C ASP A 224 -7.87 27.10 -9.18
N ALA A 225 -8.21 26.49 -8.03
CA ALA A 225 -7.23 26.08 -7.04
C ALA A 225 -6.33 24.95 -7.59
N VAL A 226 -5.02 25.24 -7.64
CA VAL A 226 -3.98 24.31 -8.07
C VAL A 226 -2.75 24.49 -7.19
N ILE A 227 -2.14 23.38 -6.78
CA ILE A 227 -0.81 23.37 -6.16
C ILE A 227 0.21 22.86 -7.19
N GLU A 228 1.14 23.69 -7.59
CA GLU A 228 2.25 23.30 -8.47
C GLU A 228 3.19 22.26 -7.80
N PRO A 229 3.99 21.49 -8.55
CA PRO A 229 5.01 20.60 -7.98
C PRO A 229 5.94 21.34 -7.02
N ASP A 230 6.30 20.70 -5.90
CA ASP A 230 7.22 21.26 -4.89
C ASP A 230 6.76 22.64 -4.36
N SER A 231 5.45 22.85 -4.30
CA SER A 231 4.83 24.12 -3.90
C SER A 231 3.75 23.92 -2.84
N TYR A 232 3.31 25.03 -2.27
CA TYR A 232 2.41 25.09 -1.11
C TYR A 232 1.16 25.90 -1.42
N ILE A 233 0.10 25.66 -0.66
CA ILE A 233 -0.99 26.63 -0.45
C ILE A 233 -1.27 26.74 1.04
N VAL A 234 -1.80 27.89 1.45
CA VAL A 234 -2.19 28.13 2.85
C VAL A 234 -3.67 28.48 2.91
N LEU A 235 -4.41 27.82 3.79
CA LEU A 235 -5.78 28.20 4.15
C LEU A 235 -5.76 28.80 5.55
N PHE A 236 -6.08 30.09 5.68
CA PHE A 236 -6.30 30.76 6.96
C PHE A 236 -7.76 30.65 7.40
N GLY A 237 -7.99 30.71 8.71
CA GLY A 237 -9.34 30.74 9.30
C GLY A 237 -10.12 32.02 9.03
N GLY A 238 -9.51 33.05 8.40
CA GLY A 238 -10.18 34.27 7.98
C GLY A 238 -9.22 35.42 7.68
N GLY A 239 -9.73 36.65 7.81
CA GLY A 239 -8.94 37.87 7.72
C GLY A 239 -8.60 38.30 6.29
N LYS A 240 -7.56 39.14 6.13
CA LYS A 240 -7.08 39.58 4.81
C LYS A 240 -5.58 39.33 4.65
N PRO A 241 -5.16 38.08 4.41
CA PRO A 241 -3.76 37.74 4.36
C PRO A 241 -2.98 38.62 3.38
N THR A 242 -1.81 39.10 3.78
CA THR A 242 -0.94 39.92 2.92
C THR A 242 0.50 39.39 2.88
N ASP A 243 1.24 39.75 1.83
CA ASP A 243 2.66 39.43 1.67
C ASP A 243 3.01 37.92 1.63
N PHE A 244 2.20 37.13 0.90
CA PHE A 244 2.49 35.73 0.58
C PHE A 244 2.92 35.54 -0.88
N THR A 245 3.83 34.58 -1.10
CA THR A 245 4.33 34.20 -2.44
C THR A 245 3.69 32.92 -2.97
N VAL A 246 2.80 32.32 -2.18
CA VAL A 246 2.04 31.11 -2.51
C VAL A 246 0.54 31.47 -2.56
N PRO A 247 -0.29 30.67 -3.23
CA PRO A 247 -1.74 30.84 -3.15
C PRO A 247 -2.21 30.77 -1.69
N VAL A 248 -3.04 31.75 -1.31
CA VAL A 248 -3.64 31.82 0.02
C VAL A 248 -5.15 31.93 -0.11
N TYR A 249 -5.85 31.20 0.75
CA TYR A 249 -7.30 31.21 0.88
C TYR A 249 -7.69 31.56 2.31
N THR A 250 -8.91 32.10 2.48
CA THR A 250 -9.50 32.37 3.79
C THR A 250 -10.86 31.70 3.89
N ASP A 251 -11.14 31.09 5.05
CA ASP A 251 -12.45 30.53 5.37
C ASP A 251 -13.28 31.56 6.15
N ASP A 252 -13.86 32.55 5.46
CA ASP A 252 -14.61 33.65 6.11
C ASP A 252 -16.01 33.22 6.64
N GLY A 253 -16.28 31.91 6.83
CA GLY A 253 -17.61 31.34 7.08
C GLY A 253 -17.68 30.18 8.09
#